data_AF-A0A920LNA2-F1
#
_entry.id   AF-A0A920LNA2-F1
#
_cell.length_a   1.000
_cell.length_b   1.000
_cell.length_c   1.000
_cell.angle_alpha   90.00
_cell.angle_beta   90.00
_cell.angle_gamma   90.00
#
_symmetry.space_group_name_H-M   'P 1'
#
loop_
_entity.id
_entity.type
_entity.pdbx_description
1 polymer ?
#
loop_
_entity_poly.entity_id
_entity_poly.type
_entity_poly.pdbx_seq_one_letter_code
_entity_poly.pdbx_strand_id
1 'polypeptide(L)'
;MRAHRLFSSKSRPIHYGNYPLHRLRRRDDRPDLSGLATGRLSFRRPEDPESIVNAMAEHQAMLDTICDGLVNGVVSEIPDNPDERANHMKSFGYFNDASMVGIGPLSDECWLETPVRNPGIDDLAEMINTRQTKTLAAGDRPDHGRPQGFHQRATARDRASPHGDCPALGISS
;
A
#
# COMPACT_ATOMS: atom_id res chain seq x y z
N MET A 1 1.32 -20.82 -25.86
CA MET A 1 1.35 -19.65 -26.77
C MET A 1 2.06 -18.51 -26.06
N ARG A 2 3.22 -18.05 -26.55
CA ARG A 2 3.83 -16.82 -26.02
C ARG A 2 3.14 -15.63 -26.69
N ALA A 3 2.31 -14.91 -25.95
CA ALA A 3 1.70 -13.68 -26.43
C ALA A 3 2.76 -12.57 -26.42
N HIS A 4 3.47 -12.41 -27.53
CA HIS A 4 4.39 -11.28 -27.71
C HIS A 4 3.60 -10.05 -28.16
N ARG A 5 4.00 -8.86 -27.67
CA ARG A 5 3.43 -7.58 -28.14
C ARG A 5 3.77 -7.37 -29.61
N LEU A 6 2.76 -7.09 -30.43
CA LEU A 6 2.91 -6.81 -31.87
C LEU A 6 3.55 -5.44 -32.15
N PHE A 7 3.38 -4.47 -31.23
CA PHE A 7 3.88 -3.10 -31.38
C PHE A 7 4.81 -2.74 -30.21
N SER A 8 5.85 -1.96 -30.53
CA SER A 8 6.78 -1.42 -29.54
C SER A 8 6.08 -0.42 -28.61
N SER A 9 6.44 -0.46 -27.33
CA SER A 9 5.99 0.51 -26.32
C SER A 9 7.04 1.57 -26.01
N LYS A 10 8.09 1.73 -26.83
CA LYS A 10 9.20 2.66 -26.57
C LYS A 10 8.75 4.12 -26.34
N SER A 11 7.74 4.58 -27.08
CA SER A 11 7.20 5.94 -26.96
C SER A 11 6.09 6.08 -25.93
N ARG A 12 5.70 4.98 -25.26
CA ARG A 12 4.61 4.99 -24.29
C ARG A 12 5.15 5.44 -22.93
N PRO A 13 4.61 6.51 -22.32
CA PRO A 13 4.97 6.89 -20.97
C PRO A 13 4.67 5.77 -19.97
N ILE A 14 5.53 5.59 -18.96
CA ILE A 14 5.40 4.50 -17.98
C ILE A 14 4.08 4.61 -17.20
N HIS A 15 3.65 5.83 -16.85
CA HIS A 15 2.40 6.08 -16.13
C HIS A 15 1.11 5.66 -16.88
N TYR A 16 1.19 5.29 -18.16
CA TYR A 16 0.07 4.69 -18.89
C TYR A 16 -0.06 3.18 -18.69
N GLY A 17 0.91 2.51 -18.08
CA GLY A 17 0.85 1.08 -17.78
C GLY A 17 0.75 0.17 -18.99
N ASN A 18 0.40 -1.09 -18.75
CA ASN A 18 0.36 -2.10 -19.81
C ASN A 18 -0.95 -2.15 -20.61
N TYR A 19 -2.06 -1.74 -19.98
CA TYR A 19 -3.38 -1.74 -20.58
C TYR A 19 -3.75 -0.35 -21.12
N PRO A 20 -4.51 -0.23 -22.23
CA PRO A 20 -4.89 1.06 -22.79
C PRO A 20 -6.04 1.74 -22.01
N LEU A 21 -5.84 1.97 -20.71
CA LEU A 21 -6.86 2.53 -19.80
C LEU A 21 -7.31 3.96 -20.18
N HIS A 22 -6.47 4.71 -20.90
CA HIS A 22 -6.82 6.03 -21.45
C HIS A 22 -7.89 5.97 -22.54
N ARG A 23 -8.15 4.78 -23.13
CA ARG A 23 -9.19 4.60 -24.15
C ARG A 23 -10.57 4.27 -23.57
N LEU A 24 -10.63 4.00 -22.27
CA LEU A 24 -11.89 3.74 -21.58
C LEU A 24 -12.67 5.04 -21.40
N ARG A 25 -13.98 5.01 -21.61
CA ARG A 25 -14.84 6.16 -21.32
C ARG A 25 -14.81 6.48 -19.83
N ARG A 26 -14.57 7.75 -19.52
CA ARG A 26 -14.60 8.28 -18.15
C ARG A 26 -15.97 8.87 -17.85
N ARG A 27 -16.32 8.85 -16.57
CA ARG A 27 -17.49 9.51 -15.99
C ARG A 27 -16.98 10.35 -14.83
N ASP A 28 -17.53 11.55 -14.69
CA ASP A 28 -17.19 12.45 -13.60
C ASP A 28 -18.02 12.16 -12.35
N ASP A 29 -19.17 11.51 -12.51
CA ASP A 29 -20.04 11.14 -11.42
C ASP A 29 -19.62 9.83 -10.74
N ARG A 30 -19.75 9.80 -9.40
CA ARG A 30 -19.44 8.62 -8.59
C ARG A 30 -20.46 7.51 -8.89
N PRO A 31 -20.03 6.28 -9.22
CA PRO A 31 -20.94 5.16 -9.41
C PRO A 31 -21.58 4.74 -8.08
N ASP A 32 -22.78 4.16 -8.16
CA ASP A 32 -23.41 3.53 -6.99
C ASP A 32 -22.57 2.30 -6.56
N LEU A 33 -22.20 2.28 -5.27
CA LEU A 33 -21.39 1.22 -4.66
C LEU A 33 -22.21 0.34 -3.71
N SER A 34 -23.53 0.56 -3.59
CA SER A 34 -24.40 -0.04 -2.57
C SER A 34 -24.49 -1.58 -2.60
N GLY A 35 -23.99 -2.23 -3.66
CA GLY A 35 -23.89 -3.70 -3.78
C GLY A 35 -22.48 -4.29 -3.68
N LEU A 36 -21.44 -3.48 -3.43
CA LEU A 36 -20.07 -3.97 -3.34
C LEU A 36 -19.73 -4.35 -1.90
N ALA A 37 -19.55 -5.64 -1.64
CA ALA A 37 -18.99 -6.16 -0.39
C ALA A 37 -17.67 -6.88 -0.68
N THR A 38 -16.56 -6.33 -0.21
CA THR A 38 -15.27 -7.02 -0.23
C THR A 38 -15.04 -7.65 1.14
N GLY A 39 -15.02 -8.98 1.19
CA GLY A 39 -14.73 -9.71 2.42
C GLY A 39 -13.32 -9.42 2.94
N ARG A 40 -13.12 -9.57 4.26
CA ARG A 40 -11.79 -9.47 4.86
C ARG A 40 -10.88 -10.57 4.32
N LEU A 41 -9.72 -10.18 3.79
CA LEU A 41 -8.69 -11.13 3.38
C LEU A 41 -8.09 -11.82 4.62
N SER A 42 -8.06 -13.16 4.60
CA SER A 42 -7.46 -13.99 5.65
C SER A 42 -6.41 -14.92 5.05
N PHE A 43 -5.24 -14.95 5.68
CA PHE A 43 -4.15 -15.88 5.38
C PHE A 43 -4.10 -17.07 6.35
N ARG A 44 -5.20 -17.33 7.07
CA ARG A 44 -5.35 -18.50 7.94
C ARG A 44 -6.50 -19.37 7.44
N ARG A 45 -6.21 -20.64 7.21
CA ARG A 45 -7.14 -21.71 6.83
C ARG A 45 -6.86 -22.96 7.67
N PRO A 46 -7.27 -22.98 8.95
CA PRO A 46 -7.06 -24.14 9.84
C PRO A 46 -7.74 -25.42 9.33
N GLU A 47 -8.80 -25.29 8.55
CA GLU A 47 -9.52 -26.39 7.91
C GLU A 47 -8.76 -27.07 6.76
N ASP A 48 -7.72 -26.42 6.22
CA ASP A 48 -6.89 -26.93 5.13
C ASP A 48 -5.39 -26.66 5.42
N PRO A 49 -4.73 -27.49 6.24
CA PRO A 49 -3.37 -27.23 6.72
C PRO A 49 -2.32 -27.15 5.62
N GLU A 50 -2.47 -27.94 4.56
CA GLU A 50 -1.53 -28.02 3.43
C GLU A 50 -1.70 -26.86 2.42
N SER A 51 -2.63 -25.94 2.70
CA SER A 51 -2.86 -24.78 1.85
C SER A 51 -1.67 -23.83 1.86
N ILE A 52 -1.21 -23.41 0.68
CA ILE A 52 -0.17 -22.37 0.51
C ILE A 52 -0.53 -21.05 1.21
N VAL A 53 -1.84 -20.78 1.39
CA VAL A 53 -2.35 -19.60 2.07
C VAL A 53 -1.75 -19.44 3.47
N ASN A 54 -1.60 -20.56 4.21
CA ASN A 54 -1.06 -20.55 5.57
C ASN A 54 0.42 -20.12 5.59
N ALA A 55 1.20 -20.50 4.57
CA ALA A 55 2.61 -20.11 4.44
C ALA A 55 2.80 -18.62 4.09
N MET A 56 1.79 -17.97 3.51
CA MET A 56 1.83 -16.54 3.20
C MET A 56 1.58 -15.64 4.42
N ALA A 57 1.06 -16.18 5.52
CA ALA A 57 0.64 -15.40 6.68
C ALA A 57 1.79 -14.57 7.31
N GLU A 58 2.98 -15.16 7.43
CA GLU A 58 4.17 -14.50 7.98
C GLU A 58 4.65 -13.36 7.08
N HIS A 59 4.71 -13.61 5.76
CA HIS A 59 5.09 -12.61 4.77
C HIS A 59 4.11 -11.42 4.77
N GLN A 60 2.81 -11.71 4.88
CA GLN A 60 1.81 -10.66 4.99
C GLN A 60 1.98 -9.84 6.28
N ALA A 61 2.25 -10.48 7.42
CA ALA A 61 2.48 -9.78 8.68
C ALA A 61 3.69 -8.84 8.58
N MET A 62 4.77 -9.27 7.93
CA MET A 62 5.95 -8.43 7.65
C MET A 62 5.59 -7.22 6.78
N LEU A 63 4.84 -7.41 5.71
CA LEU A 63 4.40 -6.32 4.81
C LEU A 63 3.45 -5.35 5.51
N ASP A 64 2.50 -5.85 6.29
CA ASP A 64 1.57 -5.00 7.05
C ASP A 64 2.28 -4.16 8.12
N THR A 65 3.37 -4.67 8.69
CA THR A 65 4.19 -3.97 9.69
C THR A 65 4.85 -2.73 9.11
N ILE A 66 5.25 -2.76 7.83
CA ILE A 66 5.90 -1.63 7.15
C ILE A 66 4.92 -0.68 6.43
N CYS A 67 3.62 -0.98 6.45
CA CYS A 67 2.60 -0.10 5.86
C CYS A 67 2.43 1.22 6.64
N ASP A 68 2.86 1.26 7.90
CA ASP A 68 2.90 2.45 8.73
C ASP A 68 4.33 2.62 9.28
N GLY A 69 4.73 3.84 9.60
CA GLY A 69 6.10 4.10 10.01
C GLY A 69 6.41 5.56 10.28
N LEU A 70 7.67 5.79 10.65
CA LEU A 70 8.17 7.13 10.90
C LEU A 70 8.21 7.93 9.60
N VAL A 71 7.60 9.12 9.63
CA VAL A 71 7.75 10.08 8.54
C VAL A 71 9.19 10.59 8.55
N ASN A 72 9.86 10.52 7.40
CA ASN A 72 11.22 11.03 7.28
C ASN A 72 11.24 12.54 7.54
N GLY A 73 12.12 12.99 8.45
CA GLY A 73 12.27 14.42 8.76
C GLY A 73 12.96 15.23 7.65
N VAL A 74 13.62 14.56 6.70
CA VAL A 74 14.23 15.22 5.54
C VAL A 74 13.16 15.44 4.47
N VAL A 75 12.90 16.71 4.16
CA VAL A 75 12.01 17.10 3.08
C VAL A 75 12.67 16.78 1.74
N SER A 76 12.00 15.98 0.91
CA SER A 76 12.42 15.72 -0.47
C SER A 76 11.87 16.79 -1.39
N GLU A 77 12.55 17.03 -2.52
CA GLU A 77 12.00 17.83 -3.60
C GLU A 77 10.81 17.09 -4.21
N ILE A 78 9.62 17.69 -4.12
CA ILE A 78 8.37 17.13 -4.60
C ILE A 78 7.78 18.12 -5.60
N PRO A 79 7.41 17.69 -6.82
CA PRO A 79 6.79 18.58 -7.80
C PRO A 79 5.50 19.22 -7.27
N ASP A 80 5.34 20.52 -7.48
CA ASP A 80 4.12 21.25 -7.08
C ASP A 80 2.90 20.80 -7.88
N ASN A 81 3.11 20.48 -9.16
CA ASN A 81 2.05 20.07 -10.07
C ASN A 81 1.45 18.70 -9.62
N PRO A 82 0.15 18.65 -9.24
CA PRO A 82 -0.50 17.40 -8.86
C PRO A 82 -0.52 16.36 -9.98
N ASP A 83 -0.58 16.76 -11.25
CA ASP A 83 -0.57 15.82 -12.38
C ASP A 83 0.80 15.16 -12.56
N GLU A 84 1.87 15.90 -12.32
CA GLU A 84 3.23 15.36 -12.35
C GLU A 84 3.45 14.38 -11.20
N ARG A 85 3.01 14.72 -9.98
CA ARG A 85 3.00 13.80 -8.84
C ARG A 85 2.19 12.54 -9.14
N ALA A 86 1.01 12.70 -9.75
CA ALA A 86 0.18 11.58 -10.14
C ALA A 86 0.87 10.66 -11.16
N ASN A 87 1.60 11.22 -12.12
CA ASN A 87 2.37 10.47 -13.10
C ASN A 87 3.56 9.73 -12.47
N HIS A 88 4.26 10.33 -11.51
CA HIS A 88 5.33 9.68 -10.75
C HIS A 88 4.78 8.50 -9.94
N MET A 89 3.68 8.70 -9.20
CA MET A 89 3.05 7.63 -8.40
C MET A 89 2.53 6.48 -9.26
N LYS A 90 1.90 6.77 -10.40
CA LYS A 90 1.49 5.72 -11.37
C LYS A 90 2.69 4.96 -11.91
N SER A 91 3.76 5.67 -12.27
CA SER A 91 4.98 5.05 -12.79
C SER A 91 5.63 4.12 -11.76
N PHE A 92 5.68 4.55 -10.49
CA PHE A 92 6.16 3.73 -9.39
C PHE A 92 5.29 2.49 -9.17
N GLY A 93 3.96 2.62 -9.23
CA GLY A 93 3.07 1.47 -9.15
C GLY A 93 3.33 0.44 -10.25
N TYR A 94 3.49 0.88 -11.51
CA TYR A 94 3.84 -0.04 -12.61
C TYR A 94 5.25 -0.62 -12.51
N PHE A 95 6.20 0.11 -11.92
CA PHE A 95 7.54 -0.43 -11.62
C PHE A 95 7.49 -1.57 -10.61
N ASN A 96 6.55 -1.53 -9.64
CA ASN A 96 6.29 -2.60 -8.68
C ASN A 96 5.27 -3.64 -9.20
N ASP A 97 5.17 -3.82 -10.51
CA ASP A 97 4.32 -4.81 -11.17
C ASP A 97 2.80 -4.68 -10.90
N ALA A 98 2.31 -3.49 -10.53
CA ALA A 98 0.88 -3.26 -10.44
C ALA A 98 0.22 -3.43 -11.83
N SER A 99 -0.87 -4.19 -11.89
CA SER A 99 -1.60 -4.43 -13.15
C SER A 99 -2.31 -3.17 -13.65
N MET A 100 -2.91 -2.40 -12.75
CA MET A 100 -3.60 -1.14 -13.02
C MET A 100 -3.38 -0.20 -11.84
N VAL A 101 -3.15 1.08 -12.12
CA VAL A 101 -2.98 2.12 -11.09
C VAL A 101 -3.94 3.27 -11.37
N GLY A 102 -4.68 3.67 -10.34
CA GLY A 102 -5.60 4.81 -10.34
C GLY A 102 -5.29 5.74 -9.18
N ILE A 103 -5.68 7.01 -9.31
CA ILE A 103 -5.56 8.03 -8.27
C ILE A 103 -6.93 8.70 -8.19
N GLY A 104 -7.40 8.93 -6.98
CA GLY A 104 -8.68 9.58 -6.70
C GLY A 104 -8.71 10.18 -5.31
N PRO A 105 -9.72 11.03 -5.02
CA PRO A 105 -9.90 11.60 -3.70
C PRO A 105 -10.24 10.51 -2.68
N LEU A 106 -9.72 10.67 -1.46
CA LEU A 106 -10.08 9.83 -0.32
C LEU A 106 -11.12 10.57 0.52
N SER A 107 -12.39 10.21 0.38
CA SER A 107 -13.49 10.80 1.17
C SER A 107 -13.58 10.18 2.56
N ASP A 108 -14.27 10.86 3.48
CA ASP A 108 -14.48 10.36 4.86
C ASP A 108 -15.16 8.96 4.89
N GLU A 109 -16.02 8.65 3.91
CA GLU A 109 -16.67 7.33 3.76
C GLU A 109 -15.70 6.18 3.42
N CYS A 110 -14.46 6.47 3.01
CA CYS A 110 -13.46 5.45 2.70
C CYS A 110 -12.79 4.88 3.95
N TRP A 111 -12.96 5.52 5.11
CA TRP A 111 -12.38 5.06 6.36
C TRP A 111 -13.33 4.09 7.07
N LEU A 112 -12.78 2.98 7.54
CA LEU A 112 -13.54 2.05 8.39
C LEU A 112 -13.76 2.68 9.76
N GLU A 113 -14.97 2.53 10.31
CA GLU A 113 -15.28 2.97 11.67
C GLU A 113 -14.40 2.27 12.71
N THR A 114 -14.18 0.96 12.51
CA THR A 114 -13.25 0.16 13.32
C THR A 114 -12.09 -0.31 12.43
N PRO A 115 -10.85 0.12 12.72
CA PRO A 115 -9.69 -0.32 11.96
C PRO A 115 -9.48 -1.83 12.04
N VAL A 116 -8.98 -2.40 10.95
CA VAL A 116 -8.60 -3.81 10.89
C VAL A 116 -7.13 -3.96 11.26
N ARG A 117 -6.84 -4.75 12.30
CA ARG A 117 -5.47 -5.13 12.67
C ARG A 117 -5.18 -6.56 12.26
N ASN A 118 -4.00 -6.81 11.70
CA ASN A 118 -3.52 -8.15 11.39
C ASN A 118 -3.00 -8.83 12.67
N PRO A 119 -3.60 -9.94 13.14
CA PRO A 119 -3.12 -10.65 14.32
C PRO A 119 -1.72 -11.26 14.14
N GLY A 120 -1.30 -11.53 12.90
CA GLY A 120 0.03 -12.07 12.61
C GLY A 120 1.18 -11.13 12.97
N ILE A 121 0.92 -9.83 13.19
CA ILE A 121 1.96 -8.88 13.64
C ILE A 121 2.39 -9.19 15.08
N ASP A 122 1.47 -9.63 15.94
CA ASP A 122 1.81 -10.01 17.32
C ASP A 122 2.65 -11.29 17.34
N ASP A 123 2.22 -12.29 16.56
CA ASP A 123 2.95 -13.55 16.39
C ASP A 123 4.37 -13.30 15.84
N LEU A 124 4.49 -12.38 14.88
CA LEU A 124 5.76 -11.95 14.30
C LEU A 124 6.64 -11.23 15.34
N ALA A 125 6.07 -10.34 16.14
CA ALA A 125 6.80 -9.63 17.20
C ALA A 125 7.34 -10.61 18.25
N GLU A 126 6.53 -11.60 18.66
CA GLU A 126 6.96 -12.66 19.56
C GLU A 126 8.08 -13.51 18.92
N MET A 127 7.94 -13.88 17.65
CA MET A 127 8.95 -14.64 16.92
C MET A 127 10.29 -13.89 16.84
N ILE A 128 10.29 -12.58 16.51
CA ILE A 128 11.52 -11.77 16.45
C ILE A 128 12.18 -11.71 17.83
N ASN A 129 11.39 -11.49 18.88
CA ASN A 129 11.90 -11.42 20.25
C ASN A 129 12.46 -12.76 20.76
N THR A 130 11.92 -13.89 20.31
CA THR A 130 12.29 -15.23 20.78
C THR A 130 13.35 -15.92 19.92
N ARG A 131 13.42 -15.62 18.61
CA ARG A 131 14.31 -16.28 17.65
C ARG A 131 15.54 -15.46 17.23
N GLN A 132 15.70 -14.22 17.70
CA GLN A 132 16.99 -13.53 17.59
C GLN A 132 18.04 -14.24 18.45
N THR A 133 18.76 -15.19 17.86
CA THR A 133 20.14 -15.43 18.24
C THR A 133 20.90 -14.14 17.96
N LYS A 134 21.57 -13.60 18.97
CA LYS A 134 22.44 -12.41 18.85
C LYS A 134 23.54 -12.70 17.84
N THR A 135 23.29 -12.48 16.55
CA THR A 135 24.31 -12.53 15.52
C THR A 135 24.91 -11.13 15.38
N LEU A 136 26.18 -11.04 15.78
CA LEU A 136 27.03 -9.84 15.88
C LEU A 136 27.39 -9.21 14.51
N ALA A 137 26.54 -9.32 13.49
CA ALA A 137 26.87 -8.94 12.10
C ALA A 137 25.92 -7.92 11.46
N ALA A 138 25.02 -7.31 12.22
CA ALA A 138 24.39 -6.05 11.85
C ALA A 138 25.00 -4.95 12.71
N GLY A 139 25.42 -3.85 12.11
CA GLY A 139 26.10 -2.73 12.78
C GLY A 139 25.19 -1.91 13.69
N ASP A 140 24.42 -2.56 14.56
CA ASP A 140 23.70 -1.91 15.64
C ASP A 140 24.70 -1.61 16.76
N ARG A 141 25.10 -0.34 16.81
CA ARG A 141 25.77 0.24 17.98
C ARG A 141 24.86 0.01 19.19
N PRO A 142 25.34 -0.55 20.30
CA PRO A 142 24.50 -0.80 21.46
C PRO A 142 24.23 0.54 22.16
N ASP A 143 23.11 1.17 21.86
CA ASP A 143 22.50 2.16 22.76
C ASP A 143 21.48 1.42 23.63
N HIS A 144 21.55 1.66 24.94
CA HIS A 144 20.71 1.03 25.95
C HIS A 144 19.29 1.64 25.89
N GLY A 145 18.47 1.14 24.96
CA GLY A 145 17.04 1.43 24.87
C GLY A 145 16.22 0.15 24.83
N ARG A 146 15.11 0.10 25.58
CA ARG A 146 14.15 -1.03 25.58
C ARG A 146 13.72 -1.39 24.15
N PRO A 147 13.39 -2.66 23.85
CA PRO A 147 12.76 -3.02 22.58
C PRO A 147 11.45 -2.24 22.46
N GLN A 148 11.41 -1.30 21.52
CA GLN A 148 10.19 -0.56 21.20
C GLN A 148 9.29 -1.52 20.44
N GLY A 149 8.11 -1.81 20.98
CA GLY A 149 7.17 -2.74 20.39
C GLY A 149 6.74 -2.30 19.00
N PHE A 150 6.40 -3.27 18.14
CA PHE A 150 5.79 -2.99 16.84
C PHE A 150 4.40 -2.37 17.05
N HIS A 151 4.32 -1.06 16.90
CA HIS A 151 3.06 -0.32 16.94
C HIS A 151 2.60 -0.04 15.52
N GLN A 152 1.80 -0.93 14.94
CA GLN A 152 0.97 -0.55 13.81
C GLN A 152 -0.10 0.39 14.37
N ARG A 153 -0.11 1.68 14.00
CA ARG A 153 -1.29 2.50 14.28
C ARG A 153 -2.39 1.91 13.42
N ALA A 154 -3.41 1.37 14.09
CA ALA A 154 -4.67 1.10 13.44
C ALA A 154 -5.05 2.39 12.71
N THR A 155 -5.41 2.30 11.43
CA THR A 155 -5.76 3.42 10.55
C THR A 155 -7.05 4.12 11.01
N ALA A 156 -7.02 4.67 12.21
CA ALA A 156 -7.98 5.61 12.74
C ALA A 156 -7.42 7.01 12.50
N ARG A 157 -8.31 7.89 12.02
CA ARG A 157 -8.06 9.31 11.75
C ARG A 157 -7.23 9.96 12.88
N ASP A 158 -5.96 10.25 12.63
CA ASP A 158 -5.19 11.15 13.49
C ASP A 158 -5.68 12.58 13.18
N ARG A 159 -6.65 13.09 13.95
CA ARG A 159 -7.38 14.36 13.72
C ARG A 159 -6.51 15.63 13.87
N ALA A 160 -5.18 15.52 13.79
CA ALA A 160 -4.26 16.62 14.03
C ALA A 160 -3.46 17.01 12.78
N SER A 161 -4.12 17.57 11.76
CA SER A 161 -3.48 18.51 10.83
C SER A 161 -4.50 19.39 10.10
N PRO A 162 -4.40 20.72 10.19
CA PRO A 162 -5.30 21.65 9.52
C PRO A 162 -4.71 22.02 8.16
N HIS A 163 -4.98 21.23 7.12
CA HIS A 163 -4.72 21.68 5.76
C HIS A 163 -5.99 21.52 4.93
N GLY A 164 -6.40 22.66 4.36
CA GLY A 164 -7.74 22.96 3.86
C GLY A 164 -8.18 22.16 2.65
N ASP A 165 -9.48 22.31 2.40
CA ASP A 165 -10.25 21.73 1.32
C ASP A 165 -9.48 21.76 -0.01
N CYS A 166 -9.17 20.57 -0.51
CA CYS A 166 -8.57 20.38 -1.81
C CYS A 166 -9.72 20.32 -2.85
N PRO A 167 -9.84 21.28 -3.78
CA PRO A 167 -10.93 21.32 -4.72
C PRO A 167 -10.84 20.14 -5.70
N ALA A 168 -12.00 19.61 -6.11
CA ALA A 168 -12.15 18.59 -7.13
C ALA A 168 -11.54 19.08 -8.45
N LEU A 169 -10.29 18.71 -8.73
CA LEU A 169 -9.60 19.00 -9.97
C LEU A 169 -9.93 17.91 -10.98
N GLY A 170 -10.59 18.34 -12.07
CA GLY A 170 -10.93 17.51 -13.21
C GLY A 170 -9.71 16.79 -13.76
N ILE A 171 -9.92 15.53 -14.12
CA ILE A 171 -8.91 14.64 -14.68
C ILE A 171 -8.52 15.19 -16.06
N SER A 172 -7.38 15.86 -16.17
CA SER A 172 -6.83 16.32 -17.45
C SER A 172 -5.86 15.28 -18.03
N SER A 173 -6.16 14.87 -19.26
CA SER A 173 -5.37 14.21 -20.35
C SER A 173 -4.01 13.58 -20.03
#